data_AF-A0A8E1URM6-F1
#
_entry.id   AF-A0A8E1URM6-F1
#
_cell.length_a   1.000
_cell.length_b   1.000
_cell.length_c   1.000
_cell.angle_alpha   90.00
_cell.angle_beta   90.00
_cell.angle_gamma   90.00
#
_symmetry.space_group_name_H-M   'P 1'
#
loop_
_entity.id
_entity.type
_entity.pdbx_description
1 polymer ?
#
loop_
_entity_poly.entity_id
_entity_poly.type
_entity_poly.pdbx_seq_one_letter_code
_entity_poly.pdbx_strand_id
1 'polypeptide(L)'
;METNNDKAQAIANEVKKMVMELQRMGRTDLLLRAISVPVLEELRIEAAKTSLSRLRITSDYHFILTDYGKEVIMTPVHKALYLFFLNHPEGVEFKDLVDHSEEITRLYKATTNGSLDIEKINETVSRLVNPTDNAINEKCSRIKAAFAEHMDEYALKYYMISSHVTRYFNNSARVWFKRLKVITLPRHLVIKEYE
;
A
#
# COMPACT_ATOMS: atom_id res chain seq x y z
N MET A 1 31.15 -16.91 9.73
CA MET A 1 29.71 -17.00 9.44
C MET A 1 29.51 -16.27 8.13
N GLU A 2 29.51 -16.99 6.99
CA GLU A 2 29.01 -16.40 5.74
C GLU A 2 27.59 -15.91 6.02
N THR A 3 27.36 -14.62 5.83
CA THR A 3 26.09 -14.03 6.22
C THR A 3 25.00 -14.54 5.28
N ASN A 4 23.76 -14.66 5.76
CA ASN A 4 22.61 -15.07 4.95
C ASN A 4 22.49 -14.22 3.65
N ASN A 5 23.01 -12.99 3.67
CA ASN A 5 23.09 -12.10 2.53
C ASN A 5 24.09 -12.57 1.45
N ASP A 6 25.28 -13.05 1.85
CA ASP A 6 26.29 -13.55 0.91
C ASP A 6 25.75 -14.77 0.14
N LYS A 7 25.04 -15.65 0.85
CA LYS A 7 24.36 -16.81 0.25
C LYS A 7 23.25 -16.39 -0.72
N ALA A 8 22.41 -15.42 -0.35
CA ALA A 8 21.36 -14.91 -1.23
C ALA A 8 21.94 -14.27 -2.50
N GLN A 9 23.03 -13.52 -2.37
CA GLN A 9 23.72 -12.90 -3.50
C GLN A 9 24.36 -13.94 -4.44
N ALA A 10 24.94 -15.02 -3.88
CA ALA A 10 25.46 -16.13 -4.67
C ALA A 10 24.36 -16.79 -5.51
N ILE A 11 23.20 -17.08 -4.92
CA ILE A 11 22.03 -17.62 -5.62
C ILE A 11 21.57 -16.68 -6.73
N ALA A 12 21.47 -15.37 -6.46
CA ALA A 12 21.07 -14.39 -7.46
C ALA A 12 22.03 -14.36 -8.66
N ASN A 13 23.34 -14.46 -8.41
CA ASN A 13 24.35 -14.52 -9.44
C ASN A 13 24.24 -15.80 -10.30
N GLU A 14 23.92 -16.93 -9.69
CA GLU A 14 23.69 -18.20 -10.39
C GLU A 14 22.44 -18.14 -11.28
N VAL A 15 21.33 -17.63 -10.73
CA VAL A 15 20.09 -17.38 -11.50
C VAL A 15 20.38 -16.49 -12.71
N LYS A 16 21.13 -15.39 -12.52
CA LYS A 16 21.51 -14.49 -13.62
C LYS A 16 22.27 -15.22 -14.73
N LYS A 17 23.22 -16.10 -14.40
CA LYS A 17 23.97 -16.90 -15.38
C LYS A 17 23.04 -17.82 -16.18
N MET A 18 22.17 -18.56 -15.50
CA MET A 18 21.20 -19.47 -16.15
C MET A 18 20.22 -18.72 -17.05
N VAL A 19 19.71 -17.56 -16.61
CA VAL A 19 18.84 -16.70 -17.43
C VAL A 19 19.54 -16.25 -18.70
N MET A 20 20.79 -15.77 -18.59
CA MET A 20 21.59 -15.34 -19.74
C MET A 20 21.84 -16.49 -20.73
N GLU A 21 22.08 -17.71 -20.24
CA GLU A 21 22.25 -18.88 -21.08
C GLU A 21 20.97 -19.22 -21.86
N LEU A 22 19.82 -19.28 -21.20
CA LEU A 22 18.53 -19.51 -21.85
C LEU A 22 18.20 -18.41 -22.89
N GLN A 23 18.50 -17.15 -22.59
CA GLN A 23 18.32 -16.04 -23.54
C GLN A 23 19.23 -16.17 -24.76
N ARG A 24 20.50 -16.56 -24.57
CA ARG A 24 21.44 -16.82 -25.69
C ARG A 24 20.97 -17.98 -26.58
N MET A 25 20.29 -18.96 -26.00
CA MET A 25 19.67 -20.06 -26.74
C MET A 25 18.33 -19.67 -27.40
N GLY A 26 17.84 -18.44 -27.21
CA GLY A 26 16.54 -17.98 -27.71
C GLY A 26 15.34 -18.62 -27.00
N ARG A 27 15.54 -19.21 -25.81
CA ARG A 27 14.54 -20.00 -25.08
C ARG A 27 13.83 -19.23 -23.97
N THR A 28 13.25 -18.08 -24.32
CA THR A 28 12.46 -17.27 -23.38
C THR A 28 11.22 -18.03 -22.88
N ASP A 29 10.68 -18.95 -23.68
CA ASP A 29 9.60 -19.86 -23.28
C ASP A 29 9.97 -20.72 -22.07
N LEU A 30 11.21 -21.22 -22.03
CA LEU A 30 11.71 -22.02 -20.90
C LEU A 30 11.96 -21.17 -19.67
N LEU A 31 12.42 -19.92 -19.87
CA LEU A 31 12.53 -18.96 -18.77
C LEU A 31 11.16 -18.72 -18.14
N LEU A 32 10.14 -18.37 -18.94
CA LEU A 32 8.78 -18.16 -18.45
C LEU A 32 8.19 -19.42 -17.79
N ARG A 33 8.53 -20.62 -18.27
CA ARG A 33 8.10 -21.86 -17.62
C ARG A 33 8.80 -22.09 -16.28
N ALA A 34 10.07 -21.70 -16.16
CA ALA A 34 10.85 -21.83 -14.94
C ALA A 34 10.41 -20.82 -13.88
N ILE A 35 10.15 -19.56 -14.28
CA ILE A 35 9.58 -18.54 -13.41
C ILE A 35 8.06 -18.57 -13.54
N SER A 36 7.39 -19.29 -12.63
CA SER A 36 5.93 -19.41 -12.63
C SER A 36 5.23 -18.03 -12.72
N VAL A 37 4.00 -18.00 -13.26
CA VAL A 37 3.23 -16.76 -13.41
C VAL A 37 3.15 -15.94 -12.12
N PRO A 38 2.93 -16.52 -10.92
CA PRO A 38 2.97 -15.76 -9.67
C PRO A 38 4.29 -15.03 -9.42
N VAL A 39 5.43 -15.69 -9.68
CA VAL A 39 6.76 -15.08 -9.51
C VAL A 39 6.97 -13.97 -10.54
N LEU A 40 6.50 -14.14 -11.78
CA LEU A 40 6.57 -13.09 -12.78
C LEU A 40 5.82 -11.83 -12.34
N GLU A 41 4.62 -11.99 -11.76
CA GLU A 41 3.84 -10.85 -11.24
C GLU A 41 4.53 -10.17 -10.06
N GLU A 42 5.14 -10.94 -9.15
CA GLU A 42 5.98 -10.38 -8.07
C GLU A 42 7.18 -9.59 -8.61
N LEU A 43 7.86 -10.11 -9.65
CA LEU A 43 8.98 -9.42 -10.30
C LEU A 43 8.53 -8.12 -11.00
N ARG A 44 7.35 -8.10 -11.63
CA ARG A 44 6.78 -6.89 -12.24
C ARG A 44 6.46 -5.82 -11.19
N ILE A 45 5.90 -6.23 -10.06
CA ILE A 45 5.68 -5.35 -8.91
C ILE A 45 7.02 -4.81 -8.40
N GLU A 46 8.03 -5.67 -8.18
CA GLU A 46 9.34 -5.24 -7.70
C GLU A 46 10.03 -4.28 -8.66
N ALA A 47 9.95 -4.53 -9.97
CA ALA A 47 10.50 -3.65 -10.99
C ALA A 47 9.86 -2.24 -10.95
N ALA A 48 8.55 -2.17 -10.68
CA ALA A 48 7.82 -0.89 -10.57
C ALA A 48 8.31 0.00 -9.42
N LYS A 49 9.01 -0.54 -8.40
CA LYS A 49 9.61 0.28 -7.33
C LYS A 49 10.54 1.37 -7.86
N THR A 50 11.22 1.10 -8.97
CA THR A 50 12.21 2.02 -9.56
C THR A 50 11.58 3.24 -10.23
N SER A 51 10.28 3.19 -10.50
CA SER A 51 9.52 4.22 -11.23
C SER A 51 8.37 4.81 -10.42
N LEU A 52 8.34 4.60 -9.10
CA LEU A 52 7.33 5.19 -8.22
C LEU A 52 7.54 6.71 -8.11
N SER A 53 6.44 7.44 -8.16
CA SER A 53 6.41 8.88 -7.92
C SER A 53 6.37 9.24 -6.43
N ARG A 54 7.12 10.25 -6.03
CA ARG A 54 7.03 10.83 -4.69
C ARG A 54 5.64 11.42 -4.50
N LEU A 55 5.00 11.01 -3.41
CA LEU A 55 3.69 11.50 -2.98
C LEU A 55 3.90 12.68 -2.03
N ARG A 56 3.69 13.88 -2.53
CA ARG A 56 3.69 15.12 -1.74
C ARG A 56 2.27 15.41 -1.26
N ILE A 57 2.12 15.59 0.04
CA ILE A 57 0.88 15.97 0.70
C ILE A 57 1.06 17.38 1.22
N THR A 58 0.40 18.33 0.58
CA THR A 58 0.52 19.75 0.90
C THR A 58 -0.15 20.09 2.23
N SER A 59 0.10 21.30 2.74
CA SER A 59 -0.51 21.80 3.98
C SER A 59 -2.04 21.88 3.94
N ASP A 60 -2.62 22.04 2.75
CA ASP A 60 -4.05 22.02 2.47
C ASP A 60 -4.55 20.65 1.97
N TYR A 61 -3.78 19.59 2.21
CA TYR A 61 -4.12 18.19 1.94
C TYR A 61 -4.35 17.86 0.46
N HIS A 62 -3.66 18.49 -0.48
CA HIS A 62 -3.59 18.04 -1.87
C HIS A 62 -2.55 16.91 -2.01
N PHE A 63 -2.88 15.89 -2.82
CA PHE A 63 -2.07 14.68 -2.99
C PHE A 63 -1.40 14.71 -4.36
N ILE A 64 -0.14 15.10 -4.42
CA ILE A 64 0.58 15.35 -5.67
C ILE A 64 1.61 14.24 -5.90
N LEU A 65 1.48 13.54 -7.03
CA LEU A 65 2.48 12.63 -7.57
C LEU A 65 3.51 13.46 -8.33
N THR A 66 4.53 13.95 -7.63
CA THR A 66 5.43 14.99 -8.14
C THR A 66 6.22 14.57 -9.37
N ASP A 67 6.67 13.32 -9.45
CA ASP A 67 7.41 12.80 -10.60
C ASP A 67 6.52 12.54 -11.83
N TYR A 68 5.20 12.48 -11.64
CA TYR A 68 4.22 12.33 -12.72
C TYR A 68 3.58 13.67 -13.12
N GLY A 69 3.74 14.72 -12.31
CA GLY A 69 3.06 15.99 -12.51
C GLY A 69 1.54 15.88 -12.44
N LYS A 70 1.01 14.98 -11.60
CA LYS A 70 -0.42 14.72 -11.46
C LYS A 70 -0.87 14.89 -10.00
N GLU A 71 -2.12 15.32 -9.82
CA GLU A 71 -2.77 15.34 -8.53
C GLU A 71 -3.81 14.21 -8.45
N VAL A 72 -3.78 13.46 -7.35
CA VAL A 72 -4.73 12.40 -7.04
C VAL A 72 -5.95 13.04 -6.36
N ILE A 73 -7.04 13.18 -7.11
CA ILE A 73 -8.25 13.84 -6.61
C ILE A 73 -9.04 12.88 -5.72
N MET A 74 -9.22 13.27 -4.46
CA MET A 74 -9.95 12.49 -3.45
C MET A 74 -10.85 13.41 -2.62
N THR A 75 -12.01 12.89 -2.20
CA THR A 75 -12.86 13.63 -1.24
C THR A 75 -12.20 13.64 0.16
N PRO A 76 -12.56 14.57 1.05
CA PRO A 76 -11.90 14.70 2.35
C PRO A 76 -11.88 13.41 3.20
N VAL A 77 -12.96 12.61 3.20
CA VAL A 77 -12.97 11.33 3.93
C VAL A 77 -11.95 10.33 3.39
N HIS A 78 -11.75 10.29 2.07
CA HIS A 78 -10.76 9.42 1.44
C HIS A 78 -9.34 9.90 1.75
N LYS A 79 -9.11 11.21 1.73
CA LYS A 79 -7.84 11.82 2.14
C LYS A 79 -7.53 11.41 3.59
N ALA A 80 -8.45 11.64 4.52
CA ALA A 80 -8.28 11.33 5.93
C ALA A 80 -7.96 9.85 6.18
N LEU A 81 -8.71 8.95 5.54
CA LEU A 81 -8.46 7.52 5.64
C LEU A 81 -7.09 7.12 5.09
N TYR A 82 -6.66 7.75 3.98
CA TYR A 82 -5.34 7.50 3.42
C TYR A 82 -4.22 7.97 4.34
N LEU A 83 -4.35 9.18 4.91
CA LEU A 83 -3.40 9.73 5.89
C LEU A 83 -3.25 8.83 7.11
N PHE A 84 -4.38 8.30 7.61
CA PHE A 84 -4.39 7.32 8.68
C PHE A 84 -3.50 6.12 8.33
N PHE A 85 -3.73 5.45 7.20
CA PHE A 85 -2.88 4.31 6.81
C PHE A 85 -1.43 4.69 6.46
N LEU A 86 -1.15 5.94 6.09
CA LEU A 86 0.24 6.42 5.98
C LEU A 86 0.92 6.56 7.35
N ASN A 87 0.17 6.97 8.38
CA ASN A 87 0.64 7.08 9.77
C ASN A 87 0.82 5.73 10.45
N HIS A 88 0.18 4.68 9.96
CA HIS A 88 0.27 3.30 10.46
C HIS A 88 1.03 2.37 9.50
N PRO A 89 2.36 2.52 9.34
CA PRO A 89 3.15 1.62 8.49
C PRO A 89 3.15 0.15 8.95
N GLU A 90 2.90 -0.10 10.24
CA GLU A 90 2.70 -1.43 10.82
C GLU A 90 1.40 -2.10 10.34
N GLY A 91 0.43 -1.30 9.92
CA GLY A 91 -0.87 -1.74 9.45
C GLY A 91 -1.89 -2.00 10.53
N VAL A 92 -3.16 -1.90 10.13
CA VAL A 92 -4.31 -2.01 11.04
C VAL A 92 -5.28 -3.05 10.50
N GLU A 93 -5.84 -3.92 11.35
CA GLU A 93 -6.95 -4.78 10.93
C GLU A 93 -8.24 -3.94 10.94
N PHE A 94 -9.12 -4.10 9.96
CA PHE A 94 -10.36 -3.29 9.92
C PHE A 94 -11.23 -3.40 11.17
N LYS A 95 -11.21 -4.56 11.85
CA LYS A 95 -11.94 -4.76 13.12
C LYS A 95 -11.39 -3.89 14.27
N ASP A 96 -10.14 -3.47 14.19
CA ASP A 96 -9.46 -2.66 15.21
C ASP A 96 -9.62 -1.16 14.92
N LEU A 97 -10.24 -0.76 13.79
CA LEU A 97 -10.42 0.67 13.43
C LEU A 97 -11.23 1.47 14.45
N VAL A 98 -12.09 0.80 15.23
CA VAL A 98 -12.87 1.44 16.29
C VAL A 98 -11.99 2.13 17.33
N ASP A 99 -10.83 1.52 17.64
CA ASP A 99 -9.84 2.03 18.59
C ASP A 99 -9.12 3.28 18.05
N HIS A 100 -9.21 3.53 16.74
CA HIS A 100 -8.61 4.66 16.05
C HIS A 100 -9.63 5.73 15.60
N SER A 101 -10.89 5.61 16.04
CA SER A 101 -11.99 6.50 15.63
C SER A 101 -11.72 7.99 15.90
N GLU A 102 -11.09 8.31 17.03
CA GLU A 102 -10.71 9.69 17.38
C GLU A 102 -9.66 10.27 16.41
N GLU A 103 -8.65 9.47 16.06
CA GLU A 103 -7.61 9.89 15.11
C GLU A 103 -8.20 10.12 13.72
N ILE A 104 -9.01 9.18 13.24
CA ILE A 104 -9.67 9.29 11.93
C ILE A 104 -10.59 10.52 11.90
N THR A 105 -11.31 10.79 12.98
CA THR A 105 -12.14 12.00 13.14
C THR A 105 -11.31 13.28 13.05
N ARG A 106 -10.17 13.34 13.74
CA ARG A 106 -9.26 14.49 13.71
C ARG A 106 -8.72 14.73 12.30
N LEU A 107 -8.25 13.68 11.62
CA LEU A 107 -7.78 13.77 10.23
C LEU A 107 -8.92 14.22 9.29
N TYR A 108 -10.14 13.71 9.47
CA TYR A 108 -11.28 14.08 8.64
C TYR A 108 -11.68 15.55 8.83
N LYS A 109 -11.67 16.06 10.06
CA LYS A 109 -11.85 17.50 10.33
C LYS A 109 -10.78 18.36 9.65
N ALA A 110 -9.52 17.94 9.71
CA ALA A 110 -8.42 18.67 9.10
C ALA A 110 -8.56 18.74 7.57
N THR A 111 -8.85 17.61 6.92
CA THR A 111 -9.02 17.56 5.45
C THR A 111 -10.26 18.27 4.92
N THR A 112 -11.24 18.58 5.77
CA THR A 112 -12.41 19.40 5.39
C THR A 112 -12.19 20.89 5.69
N ASN A 113 -11.03 21.29 6.23
CA ASN A 113 -10.75 22.64 6.73
C ASN A 113 -11.84 23.17 7.66
N GLY A 114 -12.47 22.29 8.45
CA GLY A 114 -13.58 22.65 9.37
C GLY A 114 -14.88 23.08 8.69
N SER A 115 -15.01 22.93 7.37
CA SER A 115 -16.21 23.33 6.62
C SER A 115 -17.40 22.37 6.80
N LEU A 116 -17.16 21.15 7.29
CA LEU A 116 -18.18 20.13 7.47
C LEU A 116 -18.65 20.09 8.93
N ASP A 117 -19.97 19.94 9.10
CA ASP A 117 -20.61 19.75 10.40
C ASP A 117 -20.04 18.53 11.14
N ILE A 118 -19.79 18.71 12.44
CA ILE A 118 -19.22 17.69 13.32
C ILE A 118 -20.12 16.45 13.40
N GLU A 119 -21.44 16.62 13.31
CA GLU A 119 -22.38 15.49 13.32
C GLU A 119 -22.20 14.59 12.10
N LYS A 120 -22.03 15.18 10.91
CA LYS A 120 -21.77 14.45 9.67
C LYS A 120 -20.43 13.73 9.68
N ILE A 121 -19.42 14.37 10.27
CA ILE A 121 -18.10 13.75 10.48
C ILE A 121 -18.26 12.52 11.36
N ASN A 122 -18.89 12.66 12.52
CA ASN A 122 -19.07 11.58 13.48
C ASN A 122 -19.90 10.42 12.89
N GLU A 123 -20.98 10.72 12.15
CA GLU A 123 -21.77 9.70 11.46
C GLU A 123 -20.94 8.92 10.45
N THR A 124 -20.17 9.64 9.62
CA THR A 124 -19.31 9.02 8.60
C THR A 124 -18.25 8.13 9.24
N VAL A 125 -17.60 8.60 10.30
CA VAL A 125 -16.55 7.85 11.01
C VAL A 125 -17.15 6.63 11.71
N SER A 126 -18.30 6.77 12.37
CA SER A 126 -19.02 5.66 13.02
C SER A 126 -19.29 4.52 12.04
N ARG A 127 -19.77 4.85 10.83
CA ARG A 127 -19.96 3.86 9.75
C ARG A 127 -18.65 3.28 9.24
N LEU A 128 -17.60 4.09 9.13
CA LEU A 128 -16.30 3.65 8.61
C LEU A 128 -15.59 2.67 9.55
N VAL A 129 -15.71 2.85 10.87
CA VAL A 129 -15.07 1.98 11.86
C VAL A 129 -15.94 0.78 12.27
N ASN A 130 -17.21 0.76 11.86
CA ASN A 130 -18.11 -0.35 12.13
C ASN A 130 -17.69 -1.58 11.30
N PRO A 131 -17.26 -2.69 11.93
CA PRO A 131 -16.81 -3.90 11.23
C PRO A 131 -17.93 -4.60 10.42
N THR A 132 -19.19 -4.25 10.67
CA THR A 132 -20.36 -4.78 9.95
C THR A 132 -20.82 -3.91 8.78
N ASP A 133 -20.32 -2.69 8.65
CA ASP A 133 -20.63 -1.80 7.54
C ASP A 133 -19.57 -1.97 6.42
N ASN A 134 -19.99 -1.85 5.17
CA ASN A 134 -19.10 -1.95 4.01
C ASN A 134 -18.39 -0.62 3.67
N ALA A 135 -18.68 0.45 4.40
CA ALA A 135 -18.16 1.81 4.16
C ALA A 135 -16.63 1.83 3.99
N ILE A 136 -15.88 1.11 4.84
CA ILE A 136 -14.42 1.05 4.76
C ILE A 136 -13.92 0.45 3.43
N ASN A 137 -14.54 -0.64 2.96
CA ASN A 137 -14.15 -1.28 1.70
C ASN A 137 -14.50 -0.41 0.50
N GLU A 138 -15.64 0.28 0.53
CA GLU A 138 -16.04 1.23 -0.50
C GLU A 138 -14.99 2.36 -0.58
N LYS A 139 -14.56 2.91 0.56
CA LYS A 139 -13.62 4.03 0.59
C LYS A 139 -12.23 3.59 0.13
N CYS A 140 -11.77 2.40 0.53
CA CYS A 140 -10.54 1.82 0.00
C CYS A 140 -10.61 1.61 -1.53
N SER A 141 -11.78 1.19 -2.05
CA SER A 141 -11.97 0.98 -3.49
C SER A 141 -11.94 2.30 -4.27
N ARG A 142 -12.53 3.37 -3.72
CA ARG A 142 -12.50 4.71 -4.31
C ARG A 142 -11.10 5.32 -4.29
N ILE A 143 -10.37 5.16 -3.18
CA ILE A 143 -8.95 5.53 -3.07
C ILE A 143 -8.14 4.81 -4.15
N LYS A 144 -8.29 3.48 -4.26
CA LYS A 144 -7.61 2.69 -5.28
C LYS A 144 -7.90 3.21 -6.69
N ALA A 145 -9.16 3.53 -6.99
CA ALA A 145 -9.55 4.09 -8.29
C ALA A 145 -8.85 5.42 -8.59
N ALA A 146 -8.81 6.34 -7.61
CA ALA A 146 -8.15 7.64 -7.78
C ALA A 146 -6.66 7.51 -8.12
N PHE A 147 -5.92 6.59 -7.47
CA PHE A 147 -4.52 6.34 -7.83
C PHE A 147 -4.39 5.63 -9.19
N ALA A 148 -5.29 4.69 -9.51
CA ALA A 148 -5.25 3.92 -10.76
C ALA A 148 -5.42 4.78 -12.02
N GLU A 149 -5.97 5.99 -11.91
CA GLU A 149 -6.04 6.96 -13.01
C GLU A 149 -4.67 7.51 -13.45
N HIS A 150 -3.62 7.29 -12.66
CA HIS A 150 -2.31 7.92 -12.87
C HIS A 150 -1.14 6.95 -12.97
N MET A 151 -1.39 5.64 -12.84
CA MET A 151 -0.35 4.62 -12.83
C MET A 151 -0.87 3.26 -13.26
N ASP A 152 0.04 2.35 -13.61
CA ASP A 152 -0.31 0.97 -13.93
C ASP A 152 -0.65 0.14 -12.68
N GLU A 153 -1.10 -1.10 -12.91
CA GLU A 153 -1.52 -2.00 -11.83
C GLU A 153 -0.38 -2.44 -10.88
N TYR A 154 0.87 -2.37 -11.34
CA TYR A 154 2.05 -2.79 -10.59
C TYR A 154 2.48 -1.70 -9.61
N ALA A 155 2.62 -0.47 -10.10
CA ALA A 155 2.85 0.72 -9.28
C ALA A 155 1.69 0.91 -8.28
N LEU A 156 0.44 0.71 -8.71
CA LEU A 156 -0.75 0.83 -7.86
C LEU A 156 -0.69 -0.02 -6.59
N LYS A 157 -0.01 -1.17 -6.60
CA LYS A 157 0.15 -2.02 -5.40
C LYS A 157 0.84 -1.29 -4.24
N TYR A 158 1.70 -0.32 -4.54
CA TYR A 158 2.40 0.48 -3.53
C TYR A 158 1.52 1.57 -2.93
N TYR A 159 0.66 2.18 -3.74
CA TYR A 159 -0.17 3.31 -3.30
C TYR A 159 -1.50 2.88 -2.68
N MET A 160 -2.08 1.75 -3.07
CA MET A 160 -3.37 1.32 -2.54
C MET A 160 -3.26 0.79 -1.10
N ILE A 161 -4.39 0.82 -0.37
CA ILE A 161 -4.52 0.14 0.93
C ILE A 161 -4.72 -1.37 0.66
N SER A 162 -3.65 -2.15 0.76
CA SER A 162 -3.61 -3.58 0.45
C SER A 162 -3.74 -4.45 1.71
N SER A 163 -4.22 -5.68 1.54
CA SER A 163 -4.22 -6.69 2.62
C SER A 163 -2.92 -7.46 2.66
N HIS A 164 -2.32 -7.55 3.85
CA HIS A 164 -1.15 -8.36 4.13
C HIS A 164 -1.49 -9.35 5.25
N VAL A 165 -1.38 -10.65 4.94
CA VAL A 165 -1.66 -11.71 5.90
C VAL A 165 -0.36 -12.05 6.61
N THR A 166 -0.29 -11.74 7.91
CA THR A 166 0.84 -12.10 8.76
C THR A 166 0.51 -13.34 9.56
N ARG A 167 1.40 -14.34 9.52
CA ARG A 167 1.27 -15.60 10.26
C ARG A 167 2.07 -15.51 11.56
N TYR A 168 1.42 -15.78 12.68
CA TYR A 168 2.06 -15.85 13.98
C TYR A 168 2.04 -17.29 14.49
N PHE A 169 3.21 -17.77 14.91
CA PHE A 169 3.36 -19.04 15.60
C PHE A 169 3.42 -18.76 17.10
N ASN A 170 2.55 -19.39 17.90
CA ASN A 170 2.74 -19.43 19.35
C ASN A 170 3.44 -20.74 19.75
N ASN A 171 4.04 -20.78 20.94
CA ASN A 171 4.65 -21.99 21.53
C ASN A 171 3.64 -23.14 21.78
N SER A 172 2.37 -22.96 21.44
CA SER A 172 1.27 -23.90 21.69
C SER A 172 0.57 -24.29 20.39
N ALA A 173 1.31 -24.71 19.35
CA ALA A 173 0.80 -25.32 18.11
C ALA A 173 -0.36 -24.60 17.37
N ARG A 174 -0.75 -23.38 17.78
CA ARG A 174 -1.85 -22.61 17.20
C ARG A 174 -1.26 -21.51 16.33
N VAL A 175 -1.62 -21.57 15.05
CA VAL A 175 -1.26 -20.54 14.06
C VAL A 175 -2.37 -19.49 14.05
N TRP A 176 -2.00 -18.24 14.29
CA TRP A 176 -2.93 -17.11 14.23
C TRP A 176 -2.60 -16.26 13.02
N PHE A 177 -3.63 -15.74 12.36
CA PHE A 177 -3.50 -14.90 11.18
C PHE A 177 -4.01 -13.50 11.52
N LYS A 178 -3.22 -12.47 11.23
CA LYS A 178 -3.69 -11.08 11.19
C LYS A 178 -3.81 -10.63 9.75
N ARG A 179 -4.92 -9.99 9.40
CA ARG A 179 -5.12 -9.40 8.06
C ARG A 179 -4.93 -7.90 8.15
N LEU A 180 -3.68 -7.50 8.15
CA LEU A 180 -3.27 -6.11 8.24
C LEU A 180 -3.58 -5.38 6.93
N LYS A 181 -3.97 -4.11 7.06
CA LYS A 181 -4.21 -3.21 5.95
C LYS A 181 -3.13 -2.15 5.98
N VAL A 182 -2.38 -2.04 4.90
CA VAL A 182 -1.17 -1.20 4.82
C VAL A 182 -1.08 -0.52 3.47
N ILE A 183 -0.36 0.60 3.44
CA ILE A 183 0.15 1.22 2.23
C ILE A 183 1.65 0.94 2.17
N THR A 184 2.09 0.21 1.15
CA THR A 184 3.48 -0.26 1.02
C THR A 184 4.41 0.71 0.28
N LEU A 185 3.90 1.89 -0.10
CA LEU A 185 4.70 2.99 -0.63
C LEU A 185 5.88 3.29 0.32
N PRO A 186 7.14 3.18 -0.15
CA PRO A 186 8.32 3.48 0.65
C PRO A 186 8.21 4.86 1.30
N ARG A 187 8.40 4.94 2.62
CA ARG A 187 8.14 6.18 3.37
C ARG A 187 9.08 7.34 3.01
N HIS A 188 10.27 7.06 2.46
CA HIS A 188 11.15 8.10 1.92
C HIS A 188 10.57 8.78 0.66
N LEU A 189 9.55 8.21 0.01
CA LEU A 189 8.83 8.81 -1.11
C LEU A 189 7.61 9.63 -0.66
N VAL A 190 7.30 9.66 0.64
CA VAL A 190 6.15 10.40 1.19
C VAL A 190 6.66 11.70 1.80
N ILE A 191 6.21 12.83 1.26
CA ILE A 191 6.56 14.18 1.74
C ILE A 191 5.30 14.79 2.35
N LYS A 192 5.31 15.11 3.64
CA LYS A 192 4.17 15.71 4.36
C LYS A 192 4.52 17.14 4.73
N GLU A 193 3.65 18.08 4.37
CA GLU A 193 3.81 19.51 4.65
C GLU A 193 2.77 20.06 5.64
N TYR A 194 1.93 19.18 6.18
CA TYR A 194 0.94 19.49 7.21
C TYR A 194 1.48 19.07 8.59
N GLU A 195 1.06 19.81 9.62
CA GLU A 195 1.39 19.53 11.03
C GLU A 195 0.56 18.39 11.63
#